data_AF-A0A0F9U9N0-F1
#
_entry.id   AF-A0A0F9U9N0-F1
#
_cell.length_a   1.000
_cell.length_b   1.000
_cell.length_c   1.000
_cell.angle_alpha   90.00
_cell.angle_beta   90.00
_cell.angle_gamma   90.00
#
_symmetry.space_group_name_H-M   'P 1'
#
loop_
_entity.id
_entity.type
_entity.pdbx_description
1 polymer ?
#
loop_
_entity_poly.entity_id
_entity_poly.type
_entity_poly.pdbx_seq_one_letter_code
_entity_poly.pdbx_strand_id
1 'polypeptide(L)'
;MQTKKWHRKLFRVLGLLALILLLIFYFSTSATDNKPYFETTYYKNTIRKMDSAIENVKVSKGELLAGFAKINITPKITKDRPDPSKGEFNAIKMAGNGNGQIAKRVHDSIYAKAVALNVEGQEVVFISADMVIIPELVVLKVAENLKEIINRKQLFFGATHTHSSIGNCIPGFVGKSFGGEYQPEVVEWLSKKITQLVLNALEDEKPSKFSNGYIKTPNLIRNRIIGETGRLNDKLNLISFVQNNGRKAVIGIFGAHATTIGTWNDAYSADYPGYFQRSLESDTIDLALFFAGTVGSHSNKGIGEKFNKAQYIGETLADSAKTLIRTMVYDSVISMTRITSELEIPKLQAFYITDQLRVSPFISKKLMADMGPIYLQGLKLNNLIWLAMPYELSGEYGIDLKNALELEGYTSALTSFNGQYLGYIVPQKYYYFDSYEPRLMGWYGPSMGDYLMELNFKLSNTLTNKRL
;
A
#
# COMPACT_ATOMS: atom_id res chain seq x y z
N MET A 1 -39.78 -49.47 27.58
CA MET A 1 -38.66 -48.96 28.42
C MET A 1 -39.03 -47.61 29.02
N GLN A 2 -39.24 -47.52 30.34
CA GLN A 2 -39.44 -46.24 31.02
C GLN A 2 -38.10 -45.47 31.03
N THR A 3 -37.99 -44.40 30.24
CA THR A 3 -36.85 -43.48 30.33
C THR A 3 -36.78 -42.94 31.77
N LYS A 4 -35.76 -43.36 32.54
CA LYS A 4 -35.55 -42.90 33.93
C LYS A 4 -35.58 -41.37 33.95
N LYS A 5 -36.19 -40.73 34.97
CA LYS A 5 -36.36 -39.26 35.08
C LYS A 5 -35.08 -38.46 34.77
N TRP A 6 -33.90 -39.02 35.04
CA TRP A 6 -32.61 -38.41 34.72
C TRP A 6 -32.31 -38.32 33.22
N HIS A 7 -32.74 -39.29 32.41
CA HIS A 7 -32.59 -39.25 30.95
C HIS A 7 -33.38 -38.09 30.36
N ARG A 8 -34.60 -37.83 30.84
CA ARG A 8 -35.42 -36.68 30.41
C ARG A 8 -34.77 -35.34 30.77
N LYS A 9 -34.16 -35.24 31.95
CA LYS A 9 -33.38 -34.05 32.34
C LYS A 9 -32.15 -33.88 31.44
N LEU A 10 -31.40 -34.95 31.19
CA LEU A 10 -30.24 -34.95 30.31
C LEU A 10 -30.61 -34.53 28.88
N PHE A 11 -31.67 -35.09 28.29
CA PHE A 11 -32.14 -34.69 26.96
C PHE A 11 -32.59 -33.23 26.89
N ARG A 12 -33.21 -32.68 27.94
CA ARG A 12 -33.53 -31.24 28.00
C ARG A 12 -32.28 -30.37 28.06
N VAL A 13 -31.28 -30.77 28.84
CA VAL A 13 -30.01 -30.06 28.93
C VAL A 13 -29.26 -30.11 27.59
N LEU A 14 -29.17 -31.28 26.97
CA LEU A 14 -28.55 -31.44 25.65
C LEU A 14 -29.31 -30.67 24.57
N GLY A 15 -30.65 -30.69 24.59
CA GLY A 15 -31.47 -29.91 23.66
C GLY A 15 -31.29 -28.40 23.83
N LEU A 16 -31.20 -27.92 25.08
CA LEU A 16 -30.91 -26.51 25.36
C LEU A 16 -29.50 -26.12 24.90
N LEU A 17 -28.49 -26.96 25.16
CA LEU A 17 -27.12 -26.72 24.68
C LEU A 17 -27.05 -26.70 23.15
N ALA A 18 -27.72 -27.64 22.48
CA ALA A 18 -27.80 -27.67 21.03
C ALA A 18 -28.48 -26.41 20.48
N LEU A 19 -29.58 -25.96 21.09
CA LEU A 19 -30.25 -24.72 20.71
C LEU A 19 -29.34 -23.49 20.89
N ILE A 20 -28.61 -23.41 22.01
CA ILE A 20 -27.65 -22.34 22.27
C ILE A 20 -26.55 -22.34 21.20
N LEU A 21 -25.97 -23.50 20.88
CA LEU A 21 -24.94 -23.61 19.85
C LEU A 21 -25.47 -23.23 18.46
N LEU A 22 -26.70 -23.62 18.12
CA LEU A 22 -27.35 -23.21 16.86
C LEU A 22 -27.58 -21.71 16.79
N LEU A 23 -28.02 -21.08 17.89
CA LEU A 23 -28.18 -19.64 17.94
C LEU A 23 -26.83 -18.92 17.82
N ILE A 24 -25.81 -19.38 18.54
CA ILE A 24 -24.44 -18.84 18.41
C ILE A 24 -23.96 -18.96 16.96
N PHE A 25 -24.12 -20.13 16.34
CA PHE A 25 -23.74 -20.33 14.94
C PHE A 25 -24.51 -19.39 14.00
N TYR A 26 -25.82 -19.25 14.17
CA TYR A 26 -26.65 -18.37 13.34
C TYR A 26 -26.25 -16.89 13.46
N PHE A 27 -25.98 -16.39 14.68
CA PHE A 27 -25.56 -15.00 14.88
C PHE A 27 -24.08 -14.74 14.59
N SER A 28 -23.23 -15.77 14.66
CA SER A 28 -21.79 -15.67 14.39
C SER A 28 -21.44 -15.84 12.93
N THR A 29 -22.38 -16.27 12.08
CA THR A 29 -22.16 -16.48 10.66
C THR A 29 -23.03 -15.57 9.80
N SER A 30 -22.64 -15.38 8.55
CA SER A 30 -23.39 -14.62 7.55
C SER A 30 -23.14 -15.19 6.16
N ALA A 31 -24.13 -15.10 5.29
CA ALA A 31 -23.95 -15.46 3.89
C ALA A 31 -23.03 -14.47 3.16
N THR A 32 -22.35 -14.94 2.12
CA THR A 32 -21.61 -14.09 1.18
C THR A 32 -22.59 -13.15 0.45
N ASP A 33 -22.34 -11.85 0.51
CA ASP A 33 -23.12 -10.82 -0.17
C ASP A 33 -22.60 -10.65 -1.60
N ASN A 34 -23.48 -10.98 -2.56
CA ASN A 34 -23.25 -10.91 -4.00
C ASN A 34 -24.04 -9.76 -4.66
N LYS A 35 -24.61 -8.83 -3.86
CA LYS A 35 -25.35 -7.70 -4.40
C LYS A 35 -24.45 -6.87 -5.33
N PRO A 36 -24.92 -6.51 -6.54
CA PRO A 36 -24.19 -5.63 -7.44
C PRO A 36 -23.85 -4.30 -6.74
N TYR A 37 -22.58 -3.90 -6.80
CA TYR A 37 -22.08 -2.77 -6.01
C TYR A 37 -22.79 -1.45 -6.36
N PHE A 38 -23.18 -1.25 -7.63
CA PHE A 38 -23.85 -0.04 -8.10
C PHE A 38 -25.26 0.18 -7.51
N GLU A 39 -25.87 -0.85 -6.91
CA GLU A 39 -27.16 -0.75 -6.22
C GLU A 39 -27.04 -0.47 -4.72
N THR A 40 -25.82 -0.32 -4.20
CA THR A 40 -25.53 -0.22 -2.77
C THR A 40 -25.46 1.23 -2.29
N THR A 41 -25.66 1.42 -0.99
CA THR A 41 -25.55 2.75 -0.37
C THR A 41 -24.10 3.25 -0.35
N TYR A 42 -23.12 2.38 -0.08
CA TYR A 42 -21.71 2.78 -0.04
C TYR A 42 -21.23 3.29 -1.41
N TYR A 43 -21.69 2.67 -2.50
CA TYR A 43 -21.38 3.13 -3.85
C TYR A 43 -21.99 4.50 -4.12
N LYS A 44 -23.29 4.67 -3.89
CA LYS A 44 -23.99 5.96 -4.11
C LYS A 44 -23.37 7.10 -3.31
N ASN A 45 -22.98 6.82 -2.06
CA ASN A 45 -22.31 7.80 -1.21
C ASN A 45 -20.90 8.14 -1.73
N THR A 46 -20.14 7.14 -2.16
CA THR A 46 -18.79 7.35 -2.70
C THR A 46 -18.83 8.14 -4.00
N ILE A 47 -19.74 7.84 -4.92
CA ILE A 47 -19.91 8.62 -6.15
C ILE A 47 -20.24 10.08 -5.81
N ARG A 48 -21.17 10.33 -4.88
CA ARG A 48 -21.48 11.71 -4.43
C ARG A 48 -20.25 12.42 -3.85
N LYS A 49 -19.46 11.73 -3.02
CA LYS A 49 -18.21 12.27 -2.45
C LYS A 49 -17.15 12.53 -3.53
N MET A 50 -17.08 11.70 -4.57
CA MET A 50 -16.21 11.92 -5.72
C MET A 50 -16.66 13.13 -6.53
N ASP A 51 -17.93 13.22 -6.89
CA ASP A 51 -18.47 14.34 -7.67
C ASP A 51 -18.25 15.67 -6.94
N SER A 52 -18.51 15.72 -5.63
CA SER A 52 -18.21 16.90 -4.81
C SER A 52 -16.71 17.23 -4.74
N ALA A 53 -15.83 16.22 -4.69
CA ALA A 53 -14.39 16.46 -4.74
C ALA A 53 -13.95 17.00 -6.11
N ILE A 54 -14.61 16.58 -7.19
CA ILE A 54 -14.33 16.98 -8.58
C ILE A 54 -14.72 18.45 -8.83
N GLU A 55 -15.86 18.90 -8.28
CA GLU A 55 -16.31 20.29 -8.39
C GLU A 55 -15.30 21.30 -7.82
N ASN A 56 -14.51 20.88 -6.83
CA ASN A 56 -13.54 21.72 -6.13
C ASN A 56 -12.11 21.60 -6.67
N VAL A 57 -11.93 20.93 -7.82
CA VAL A 57 -10.61 20.71 -8.41
C VAL A 57 -10.01 22.01 -8.92
N LYS A 58 -8.76 22.26 -8.51
CA LYS A 58 -7.96 23.36 -9.00
C LYS A 58 -6.83 22.83 -9.88
N VAL A 59 -6.55 23.56 -10.95
CA VAL A 59 -5.39 23.34 -11.81
C VAL A 59 -4.40 24.46 -11.52
N SER A 60 -3.27 24.11 -10.91
CA SER A 60 -2.14 25.02 -10.75
C SER A 60 -1.19 24.86 -11.93
N LYS A 61 -0.70 25.96 -12.49
CA LYS A 61 0.28 25.94 -13.58
C LYS A 61 1.34 26.99 -13.35
N GLY A 62 2.59 26.56 -13.21
CA GLY A 62 3.70 27.47 -12.90
C GLY A 62 5.04 26.75 -12.82
N GLU A 63 5.99 27.42 -12.19
CA GLU A 63 7.28 26.82 -11.85
C GLU A 63 7.08 25.69 -10.84
N LEU A 64 7.84 24.61 -10.99
CA LEU A 64 7.88 23.53 -10.01
C LEU A 64 8.94 23.81 -8.96
N LEU A 65 8.54 23.81 -7.68
CA LEU A 65 9.47 23.60 -6.58
C LEU A 65 9.43 22.13 -6.16
N ALA A 66 10.59 21.57 -5.86
CA ALA A 66 10.68 20.23 -5.28
C ALA A 66 11.73 20.19 -4.18
N GLY A 67 11.42 19.47 -3.10
CA GLY A 67 12.30 19.29 -1.94
C GLY A 67 12.39 17.83 -1.52
N PHE A 68 13.57 17.41 -1.06
CA PHE A 68 13.90 15.99 -0.90
C PHE A 68 14.38 15.67 0.51
N ALA A 69 13.92 14.55 1.08
CA ALA A 69 14.40 14.12 2.38
C ALA A 69 14.49 12.59 2.51
N LYS A 70 15.39 12.15 3.41
CA LYS A 70 15.61 10.77 3.81
C LYS A 70 15.82 10.72 5.32
N ILE A 71 15.23 9.75 5.99
CA ILE A 71 15.44 9.50 7.41
C ILE A 71 15.61 8.01 7.67
N ASN A 72 16.59 7.66 8.51
CA ASN A 72 16.80 6.28 8.94
C ASN A 72 15.70 5.89 9.93
N ILE A 73 15.04 4.76 9.66
CA ILE A 73 13.98 4.17 10.49
C ILE A 73 14.36 2.75 10.96
N THR A 74 15.65 2.40 10.98
CA THR A 74 16.12 1.09 11.46
C THR A 74 16.07 1.05 12.99
N PRO A 75 15.21 0.21 13.60
CA PRO A 75 15.17 0.09 15.05
C PRO A 75 16.46 -0.53 15.59
N LYS A 76 16.91 -0.06 16.75
CA LYS A 76 18.00 -0.69 17.51
C LYS A 76 17.40 -1.64 18.53
N ILE A 77 17.77 -2.92 18.45
CA ILE A 77 17.29 -3.94 19.38
C ILE A 77 18.24 -4.00 20.58
N THR A 78 17.73 -3.70 21.79
CA THR A 78 18.49 -3.72 23.05
C THR A 78 17.79 -4.60 24.09
N LYS A 79 18.56 -5.28 24.93
CA LYS A 79 18.01 -6.07 26.05
C LYS A 79 17.86 -5.26 27.32
N ASP A 80 18.62 -4.18 27.47
CA ASP A 80 18.71 -3.40 28.68
C ASP A 80 18.05 -2.04 28.48
N ARG A 81 16.96 -1.81 29.22
CA ARG A 81 16.23 -0.52 29.34
C ARG A 81 16.05 0.22 27.99
N PRO A 82 15.15 -0.25 27.12
CA PRO A 82 14.91 0.39 25.82
C PRO A 82 14.45 1.83 26.01
N ASP A 83 14.96 2.73 25.17
CA ASP A 83 14.52 4.11 25.04
C ASP A 83 13.87 4.32 23.65
N PRO A 84 12.53 4.20 23.55
CA PRO A 84 11.83 4.38 22.28
C PRO A 84 12.06 5.75 21.64
N SER A 85 12.40 6.79 22.40
CA SER A 85 12.71 8.11 21.84
C SER A 85 13.96 8.09 20.97
N LYS A 86 14.88 7.17 21.25
CA LYS A 86 16.12 6.92 20.48
C LYS A 86 15.96 5.81 19.44
N GLY A 87 14.76 5.25 19.30
CA GLY A 87 14.50 4.10 18.43
C GLY A 87 15.06 2.79 18.97
N GLU A 88 15.20 2.68 20.29
CA GLU A 88 15.65 1.46 20.97
C GLU A 88 14.44 0.66 21.48
N PHE A 89 14.38 -0.63 21.16
CA PHE A 89 13.27 -1.51 21.50
C PHE A 89 13.76 -2.88 21.97
N ASN A 90 12.98 -3.55 22.82
CA ASN A 90 13.31 -4.90 23.31
C ASN A 90 13.23 -5.97 22.21
N ALA A 91 12.18 -5.89 21.40
CA ALA A 91 11.91 -6.84 20.33
C ALA A 91 10.95 -6.20 19.34
N ILE A 92 11.23 -6.41 18.05
CA ILE A 92 10.32 -6.04 16.97
C ILE A 92 10.17 -7.28 16.07
N LYS A 93 8.94 -7.74 15.87
CA LYS A 93 8.63 -8.78 14.89
C LYS A 93 8.58 -8.13 13.52
N MET A 94 9.22 -8.74 12.53
CA MET A 94 9.12 -8.25 11.16
C MET A 94 7.73 -8.52 10.59
N ALA A 95 7.12 -7.51 9.96
CA ALA A 95 5.74 -7.59 9.48
C ALA A 95 5.63 -8.12 8.04
N GLY A 96 4.46 -8.67 7.71
CA GLY A 96 4.12 -9.18 6.38
C GLY A 96 4.16 -10.71 6.27
N ASN A 97 4.96 -11.36 7.11
CA ASN A 97 5.01 -12.82 7.21
C ASN A 97 4.36 -13.26 8.52
N GLY A 98 3.24 -13.99 8.47
CA GLY A 98 2.50 -14.41 9.68
C GLY A 98 3.37 -15.16 10.71
N ASN A 99 4.29 -16.00 10.23
CA ASN A 99 5.32 -16.69 11.01
C ASN A 99 6.71 -16.03 10.92
N GLY A 100 6.76 -14.73 10.63
CA GLY A 100 7.99 -13.94 10.56
C GLY A 100 8.74 -13.88 11.90
N GLN A 101 10.05 -13.67 11.82
CA GLN A 101 10.95 -13.66 12.98
C GLN A 101 10.91 -12.33 13.73
N ILE A 102 11.35 -12.38 14.98
CA ILE A 102 11.81 -11.18 15.71
C ILE A 102 13.16 -10.76 15.12
N ALA A 103 13.29 -9.48 14.79
CA ALA A 103 14.54 -8.92 14.30
C ALA A 103 15.64 -9.02 15.36
N LYS A 104 16.80 -9.54 14.96
CA LYS A 104 18.01 -9.69 15.78
C LYS A 104 19.21 -8.97 15.20
N ARG A 105 19.19 -8.69 13.89
CA ARG A 105 20.31 -8.12 13.13
C ARG A 105 19.81 -7.08 12.14
N VAL A 106 20.74 -6.40 11.49
CA VAL A 106 20.50 -5.50 10.36
C VAL A 106 21.36 -6.04 9.21
N HIS A 107 20.73 -6.46 8.11
CA HIS A 107 21.44 -6.78 6.87
C HIS A 107 21.73 -5.49 6.12
N ASP A 108 20.70 -4.67 5.96
CA ASP A 108 20.81 -3.30 5.46
C ASP A 108 19.83 -2.37 6.20
N SER A 109 20.23 -1.10 6.36
CA SER A 109 19.37 -0.11 6.99
C SER A 109 18.13 0.18 6.15
N ILE A 110 17.01 0.34 6.84
CA ILE A 110 15.72 0.72 6.28
C ILE A 110 15.48 2.22 6.47
N TYR A 111 14.89 2.86 5.46
CA TYR A 111 14.68 4.30 5.40
C TYR A 111 13.24 4.65 5.09
N ALA A 112 12.82 5.83 5.55
CA ALA A 112 11.69 6.55 4.97
C ALA A 112 12.24 7.73 4.16
N LYS A 113 11.61 8.01 3.02
CA LYS A 113 12.05 9.02 2.07
C LYS A 113 10.84 9.81 1.58
N ALA A 114 11.06 11.10 1.29
CA ALA A 114 10.00 11.98 0.83
C ALA A 114 10.45 12.90 -0.31
N VAL A 115 9.50 13.21 -1.18
CA VAL A 115 9.58 14.26 -2.20
C VAL A 115 8.38 15.19 -2.02
N ALA A 116 8.65 16.44 -1.64
CA ALA A 116 7.67 17.52 -1.62
C ALA A 116 7.65 18.21 -2.98
N LEU A 117 6.46 18.56 -3.47
CA LEU A 117 6.25 19.34 -4.69
C LEU A 117 5.33 20.52 -4.39
N ASN A 118 5.65 21.66 -4.97
CA ASN A 118 4.82 22.86 -4.94
C ASN A 118 4.73 23.47 -6.34
N VAL A 119 3.50 23.77 -6.78
CA VAL A 119 3.20 24.51 -8.02
C VAL A 119 2.16 25.56 -7.69
N GLU A 120 2.54 26.84 -7.73
CA GLU A 120 1.65 27.98 -7.43
C GLU A 120 0.89 27.83 -6.09
N GLY A 121 1.59 27.38 -5.04
CA GLY A 121 1.03 27.19 -3.70
C GLY A 121 0.19 25.92 -3.52
N GLN A 122 0.01 25.10 -4.57
CA GLN A 122 -0.55 23.77 -4.43
C GLN A 122 0.56 22.80 -4.03
N GLU A 123 0.54 22.34 -2.79
CA GLU A 123 1.57 21.45 -2.23
C GLU A 123 1.11 20.00 -2.13
N VAL A 124 2.01 19.06 -2.44
CA VAL A 124 1.86 17.62 -2.22
C VAL A 124 3.17 17.00 -1.75
N VAL A 125 3.09 15.98 -0.88
CA VAL A 125 4.29 15.25 -0.42
C VAL A 125 4.11 13.76 -0.64
N PHE A 126 5.00 13.17 -1.42
CA PHE A 126 5.11 11.73 -1.62
C PHE A 126 6.02 11.14 -0.56
N ILE A 127 5.52 10.14 0.17
CA ILE A 127 6.21 9.51 1.30
C ILE A 127 6.24 8.01 1.05
N SER A 128 7.44 7.42 1.01
CA SER A 128 7.58 5.96 1.00
C SER A 128 8.55 5.51 2.07
N ALA A 129 8.24 4.39 2.71
CA ALA A 129 9.10 3.75 3.70
C ALA A 129 9.44 2.33 3.28
N ASP A 130 10.65 1.89 3.64
CA ASP A 130 11.09 0.51 3.58
C ASP A 130 10.36 -0.31 4.66
N MET A 131 9.06 -0.50 4.46
CA MET A 131 8.12 -1.19 5.34
C MET A 131 7.15 -2.03 4.51
N VAL A 132 6.41 -2.94 5.14
CA VAL A 132 5.34 -3.67 4.47
C VAL A 132 4.19 -2.71 4.10
N ILE A 133 3.79 -1.85 5.05
CA ILE A 133 2.85 -0.73 4.89
C ILE A 133 3.23 0.35 5.89
N ILE A 134 2.87 1.61 5.65
CA ILE A 134 2.83 2.63 6.72
C ILE A 134 1.47 2.48 7.43
N PRO A 135 1.43 2.04 8.70
CA PRO A 135 0.19 1.76 9.40
C PRO A 135 -0.67 3.02 9.60
N GLU A 136 -1.99 2.88 9.56
CA GLU A 136 -2.90 4.02 9.67
C GLU A 136 -2.70 4.82 10.97
N LEU A 137 -2.43 4.15 12.10
CA LEU A 137 -2.15 4.86 13.36
C LEU A 137 -0.92 5.79 13.26
N VAL A 138 0.09 5.41 12.47
CA VAL A 138 1.25 6.27 12.19
C VAL A 138 0.80 7.44 11.32
N VAL A 139 0.02 7.18 10.27
CA VAL A 139 -0.50 8.20 9.35
C VAL A 139 -1.38 9.24 10.05
N LEU A 140 -2.27 8.81 10.94
CA LEU A 140 -3.13 9.70 11.71
C LEU A 140 -2.31 10.62 12.63
N LYS A 141 -1.29 10.06 13.32
CA LYS A 141 -0.39 10.89 14.13
C LYS A 141 0.45 11.86 13.30
N VAL A 142 0.96 11.41 12.15
CA VAL A 142 1.71 12.30 11.22
C VAL A 142 0.81 13.43 10.75
N ALA A 143 -0.43 13.13 10.35
CA ALA A 143 -1.39 14.14 9.92
C ALA A 143 -1.75 15.12 11.05
N GLU A 144 -1.94 14.65 12.28
CA GLU A 144 -2.21 15.51 13.44
C GLU A 144 -1.01 16.42 13.75
N ASN A 145 0.20 15.88 13.76
CA ASN A 145 1.43 16.65 14.00
C ASN A 145 1.66 17.74 12.95
N LEU A 146 1.16 17.56 11.72
CA LEU A 146 1.37 18.45 10.58
C LEU A 146 0.17 19.33 10.24
N LYS A 147 -0.95 19.24 10.97
CA LYS A 147 -2.23 19.83 10.55
C LYS A 147 -2.22 21.35 10.29
N GLU A 148 -1.33 22.08 10.96
CA GLU A 148 -1.14 23.54 10.81
C GLU A 148 -0.19 23.90 9.65
N ILE A 149 0.46 22.90 9.04
CA ILE A 149 1.48 23.07 7.99
C ILE A 149 0.97 22.48 6.67
N ILE A 150 0.50 21.22 6.70
CA ILE A 150 0.03 20.50 5.51
C ILE A 150 -1.09 19.52 5.86
N ASN A 151 -2.12 19.47 5.02
CA ASN A 151 -3.29 18.63 5.25
C ASN A 151 -3.04 17.15 4.87
N ARG A 152 -3.66 16.20 5.58
CA ARG A 152 -3.63 14.75 5.22
C ARG A 152 -3.94 14.48 3.74
N LYS A 153 -4.83 15.25 3.11
CA LYS A 153 -5.21 15.09 1.70
C LYS A 153 -4.09 15.47 0.72
N GLN A 154 -3.05 16.17 1.17
CA GLN A 154 -1.86 16.53 0.41
C GLN A 154 -0.71 15.52 0.58
N LEU A 155 -0.82 14.60 1.55
CA LEU A 155 0.17 13.56 1.80
C LEU A 155 -0.21 12.29 1.01
N PHE A 156 0.71 11.80 0.19
CA PHE A 156 0.61 10.56 -0.58
C PHE A 156 1.55 9.54 0.03
N PHE A 157 1.00 8.61 0.78
CA PHE A 157 1.77 7.57 1.44
C PHE A 157 1.99 6.38 0.50
N GLY A 158 3.03 5.62 0.80
CA GLY A 158 3.35 4.37 0.13
C GLY A 158 4.38 3.60 0.94
N ALA A 159 4.73 2.42 0.44
CA ALA A 159 5.76 1.60 1.02
C ALA A 159 6.46 0.82 -0.08
N THR A 160 7.68 0.35 0.18
CA THR A 160 8.36 -0.61 -0.71
C THR A 160 7.75 -2.01 -0.66
N HIS A 161 6.94 -2.26 0.38
CA HIS A 161 6.31 -3.53 0.69
C HIS A 161 7.31 -4.65 1.02
N THR A 162 8.45 -4.30 1.65
CA THR A 162 9.38 -5.31 2.21
C THR A 162 8.75 -6.03 3.40
N HIS A 163 8.88 -7.36 3.42
CA HIS A 163 8.45 -8.21 4.54
C HIS A 163 9.53 -8.39 5.62
N SER A 164 10.67 -7.70 5.50
CA SER A 164 11.81 -7.76 6.43
C SER A 164 12.01 -6.44 7.18
N SER A 165 10.90 -5.85 7.63
CA SER A 165 10.87 -4.53 8.26
C SER A 165 9.87 -4.46 9.42
N ILE A 166 9.76 -3.28 10.03
CA ILE A 166 9.11 -2.97 11.31
C ILE A 166 7.66 -3.45 11.37
N GLY A 167 7.35 -4.29 12.35
CA GLY A 167 6.00 -4.64 12.76
C GLY A 167 5.57 -3.96 14.05
N ASN A 168 4.76 -4.64 14.85
CA ASN A 168 4.25 -4.22 16.17
C ASN A 168 3.42 -2.92 16.15
N CYS A 169 3.01 -2.43 14.98
CA CYS A 169 2.33 -1.15 14.84
C CYS A 169 0.80 -1.24 14.67
N ILE A 170 0.24 -2.46 14.54
CA ILE A 170 -1.18 -2.67 14.27
C ILE A 170 -1.82 -3.42 15.44
N PRO A 171 -2.85 -2.86 16.10
CA PRO A 171 -3.53 -3.52 17.20
C PRO A 171 -4.48 -4.64 16.70
N GLY A 172 -5.03 -5.38 17.66
CA GLY A 172 -6.03 -6.43 17.38
C GLY A 172 -5.43 -7.75 16.93
N PHE A 173 -6.30 -8.74 16.73
CA PHE A 173 -5.88 -10.12 16.43
C PHE A 173 -5.16 -10.22 15.09
N VAL A 174 -5.71 -9.60 14.04
CA VAL A 174 -5.10 -9.57 12.70
C VAL A 174 -3.77 -8.81 12.73
N GLY A 175 -3.71 -7.66 13.42
CA GLY A 175 -2.48 -6.89 13.58
C GLY A 175 -1.37 -7.68 14.26
N LYS A 176 -1.69 -8.38 15.35
CA LYS A 176 -0.77 -9.27 16.06
C LYS A 176 -0.25 -10.41 15.18
N SER A 177 -1.12 -11.04 14.40
CA SER A 177 -0.70 -12.10 13.46
C SER A 177 0.28 -11.56 12.41
N PHE A 178 -0.06 -10.39 11.83
CA PHE A 178 0.69 -9.78 10.73
C PHE A 178 2.04 -9.17 11.14
N GLY A 179 2.09 -8.53 12.31
CA GLY A 179 3.24 -7.72 12.73
C GLY A 179 3.72 -7.96 14.16
N GLY A 180 3.10 -8.85 14.94
CA GLY A 180 3.49 -9.13 16.34
C GLY A 180 2.77 -8.26 17.36
N GLU A 181 3.06 -8.46 18.65
CA GLU A 181 2.38 -7.76 19.75
C GLU A 181 2.40 -6.24 19.55
N TYR A 182 1.25 -5.59 19.69
CA TYR A 182 1.14 -4.16 19.48
C TYR A 182 1.98 -3.37 20.50
N GLN A 183 2.81 -2.45 20.00
CA GLN A 183 3.68 -1.58 20.77
C GLN A 183 3.40 -0.11 20.37
N PRO A 184 2.58 0.64 21.14
CA PRO A 184 2.22 2.02 20.81
C PRO A 184 3.44 2.97 20.74
N GLU A 185 4.52 2.65 21.43
CA GLU A 185 5.80 3.37 21.40
C GLU A 185 6.47 3.31 20.02
N VAL A 186 6.30 2.22 19.27
CA VAL A 186 6.82 2.09 17.90
C VAL A 186 6.04 3.02 16.97
N VAL A 187 4.72 3.10 17.14
CA VAL A 187 3.84 4.02 16.39
C VAL A 187 4.22 5.47 16.69
N GLU A 188 4.43 5.80 17.96
CA GLU A 188 4.87 7.14 18.38
C GLU A 188 6.22 7.53 17.77
N TRP A 189 7.22 6.66 17.89
CA TRP A 189 8.55 6.90 17.33
C TRP A 189 8.54 7.04 15.80
N LEU A 190 7.85 6.14 15.09
CA LEU A 190 7.72 6.22 13.63
C LEU A 190 6.99 7.48 13.19
N SER A 191 5.92 7.87 13.88
CA SER A 191 5.18 9.08 13.54
C SER A 191 6.06 10.33 13.65
N LYS A 192 6.87 10.46 14.71
CA LYS A 192 7.86 11.55 14.84
C LYS A 192 8.91 11.54 13.72
N LYS A 193 9.44 10.36 13.37
CA LYS A 193 10.41 10.22 12.26
C LYS A 193 9.81 10.66 10.93
N ILE A 194 8.58 10.23 10.62
CA ILE A 194 7.91 10.58 9.36
C ILE A 194 7.44 12.04 9.35
N THR A 195 7.02 12.59 10.49
CA THR A 195 6.75 14.04 10.61
C THR A 195 8.01 14.84 10.28
N GLN A 196 9.16 14.51 10.90
CA GLN A 196 10.41 15.21 10.60
C GLN A 196 10.85 15.04 9.14
N LEU A 197 10.65 13.85 8.56
CA LEU A 197 10.91 13.60 7.15
C LEU A 197 10.12 14.56 6.24
N VAL A 198 8.83 14.75 6.51
CA VAL A 198 7.98 15.65 5.73
C VAL A 198 8.44 17.10 5.89
N LEU A 199 8.71 17.55 7.12
CA LEU A 199 9.22 18.90 7.38
C LEU A 199 10.53 19.17 6.65
N ASN A 200 11.47 18.22 6.69
CA ASN A 200 12.75 18.34 5.98
C ASN A 200 12.57 18.40 4.46
N ALA A 201 11.58 17.70 3.90
CA ALA A 201 11.31 17.74 2.47
C ALA A 201 10.71 19.09 2.06
N LEU A 202 9.79 19.64 2.84
CA LEU A 202 9.21 20.97 2.62
C LEU A 202 10.27 22.08 2.73
N GLU A 203 11.18 21.98 3.72
CA GLU A 203 12.26 22.97 3.91
C GLU A 203 13.30 22.96 2.78
N ASP A 204 13.48 21.84 2.07
CA ASP A 204 14.43 21.72 0.96
C ASP A 204 13.84 22.11 -0.41
N GLU A 205 12.62 22.66 -0.48
CA GLU A 205 11.99 23.05 -1.74
C GLU A 205 12.82 24.08 -2.53
N LYS A 206 13.14 23.74 -3.77
CA LYS A 206 13.90 24.58 -4.72
C LYS A 206 13.29 24.50 -6.12
N PRO A 207 13.44 25.54 -6.95
CA PRO A 207 13.11 25.49 -8.38
C PRO A 207 13.67 24.22 -9.02
N SER A 208 12.81 23.48 -9.71
CA SER A 208 13.06 22.12 -10.14
C SER A 208 12.46 21.82 -11.50
N LYS A 209 12.92 20.72 -12.10
CA LYS A 209 12.38 20.17 -13.34
C LYS A 209 11.89 18.75 -13.12
N PHE A 210 10.89 18.34 -13.88
CA PHE A 210 10.23 17.04 -13.77
C PHE A 210 10.29 16.28 -15.10
N SER A 211 10.47 14.96 -15.01
CA SER A 211 10.30 14.03 -16.12
C SER A 211 9.72 12.72 -15.62
N ASN A 212 9.12 11.95 -16.52
CA ASN A 212 8.57 10.63 -16.22
C ASN A 212 8.69 9.71 -17.44
N GLY A 213 8.62 8.41 -17.19
CA GLY A 213 8.63 7.41 -18.25
C GLY A 213 8.50 6.00 -17.69
N TYR A 214 8.60 4.99 -18.55
CA TYR A 214 8.68 3.61 -18.11
C TYR A 214 9.57 2.77 -19.01
N ILE A 215 10.06 1.64 -18.48
CA ILE A 215 10.77 0.61 -19.24
C ILE A 215 10.18 -0.76 -18.86
N LYS A 216 10.07 -1.67 -19.83
CA LYS A 216 9.58 -3.03 -19.58
C LYS A 216 10.68 -3.91 -19.01
N THR A 217 10.34 -4.70 -17.99
CA THR A 217 11.25 -5.62 -17.28
C THR A 217 10.59 -7.00 -17.03
N PRO A 218 10.10 -7.68 -18.09
CA PRO A 218 9.31 -8.91 -17.94
C PRO A 218 10.08 -10.06 -17.28
N ASN A 219 11.42 -10.03 -17.33
CA ASN A 219 12.27 -11.05 -16.72
C ASN A 219 12.33 -10.97 -15.19
N LEU A 220 11.82 -9.89 -14.59
CA LEU A 220 11.89 -9.64 -13.14
C LEU A 220 10.55 -9.80 -12.41
N ILE A 221 9.51 -10.22 -13.13
CA ILE A 221 8.15 -10.34 -12.60
C ILE A 221 7.46 -11.61 -13.10
N ARG A 222 6.55 -12.15 -12.31
CA ARG A 222 5.65 -13.26 -12.68
C ARG A 222 4.28 -13.08 -12.04
N ASN A 223 3.23 -13.61 -12.65
CA ASN A 223 1.91 -13.71 -12.03
C ASN A 223 1.91 -14.93 -11.09
N ARG A 224 1.43 -14.74 -9.86
CA ARG A 224 1.47 -15.78 -8.81
C ARG A 224 0.10 -16.39 -8.50
N ILE A 225 -0.99 -15.82 -9.06
CA ILE A 225 -2.34 -16.35 -8.89
C ILE A 225 -2.61 -17.45 -9.93
N ILE A 226 -2.31 -17.18 -11.20
CA ILE A 226 -2.57 -18.13 -12.31
C ILE A 226 -1.30 -18.54 -13.08
N GLY A 227 -0.12 -18.14 -12.61
CA GLY A 227 1.15 -18.55 -13.21
C GLY A 227 1.39 -17.92 -14.58
N GLU A 228 2.00 -18.68 -15.48
CA GLU A 228 2.49 -18.18 -16.78
C GLU A 228 1.38 -17.73 -17.75
N THR A 229 0.14 -18.15 -17.53
CA THR A 229 -1.02 -17.73 -18.36
C THR A 229 -1.57 -16.36 -17.96
N GLY A 230 -1.11 -15.81 -16.83
CA GLY A 230 -1.57 -14.52 -16.33
C GLY A 230 -0.91 -13.34 -17.02
N ARG A 231 -1.65 -12.24 -17.13
CA ARG A 231 -1.12 -10.99 -17.69
C ARG A 231 -0.10 -10.38 -16.74
N LEU A 232 0.95 -9.77 -17.29
CA LEU A 232 2.02 -9.15 -16.53
C LEU A 232 1.97 -7.62 -16.62
N ASN A 233 1.99 -6.95 -15.45
CA ASN A 233 2.32 -5.54 -15.40
C ASN A 233 3.84 -5.39 -15.23
N ASP A 234 4.57 -5.50 -16.34
CA ASP A 234 6.03 -5.58 -16.40
C ASP A 234 6.75 -4.22 -16.48
N LYS A 235 6.01 -3.12 -16.41
CA LYS A 235 6.57 -1.76 -16.52
C LYS A 235 7.18 -1.30 -15.19
N LEU A 236 8.49 -1.03 -15.21
CA LEU A 236 9.14 -0.17 -14.22
C LEU A 236 8.87 1.28 -14.61
N ASN A 237 8.05 1.98 -13.83
CA ASN A 237 7.74 3.40 -14.06
C ASN A 237 8.72 4.22 -13.25
N LEU A 238 9.25 5.29 -13.85
CA LEU A 238 10.16 6.22 -13.21
C LEU A 238 9.60 7.63 -13.26
N ILE A 239 9.80 8.34 -12.17
CA ILE A 239 9.54 9.77 -12.06
C ILE A 239 10.82 10.41 -11.56
N SER A 240 11.34 11.42 -12.28
CA SER A 240 12.57 12.10 -11.92
C SER A 240 12.32 13.58 -11.67
N PHE A 241 12.92 14.09 -10.60
CA PHE A 241 12.95 15.50 -10.24
C PHE A 241 14.40 15.96 -10.15
N VAL A 242 14.70 17.14 -10.69
CA VAL A 242 16.04 17.74 -10.66
C VAL A 242 15.93 19.17 -10.16
N GLN A 243 16.48 19.46 -8.98
CA GLN A 243 16.59 20.83 -8.47
C GLN A 243 17.61 21.60 -9.31
N ASN A 244 17.34 22.87 -9.61
CA ASN A 244 18.27 23.77 -10.27
C ASN A 244 19.52 23.93 -9.39
N ASN A 245 20.69 23.54 -9.91
CA ASN A 245 21.97 23.51 -9.18
C ASN A 245 21.92 22.72 -7.86
N GLY A 246 20.98 21.78 -7.74
CA GLY A 246 20.72 21.03 -6.52
C GLY A 246 20.76 19.53 -6.76
N ARG A 247 19.97 18.82 -5.95
CA ARG A 247 19.91 17.37 -5.96
C ARG A 247 19.01 16.82 -7.06
N LYS A 248 19.19 15.54 -7.38
CA LYS A 248 18.33 14.75 -8.25
C LYS A 248 17.65 13.63 -7.45
N ALA A 249 16.33 13.58 -7.54
CA ALA A 249 15.53 12.51 -6.96
C ALA A 249 14.85 11.66 -8.04
N VAL A 250 14.78 10.35 -7.81
CA VAL A 250 14.06 9.40 -8.66
C VAL A 250 13.10 8.57 -7.82
N ILE A 251 11.88 8.42 -8.30
CA ILE A 251 10.89 7.49 -7.74
C ILE A 251 10.73 6.33 -8.72
N GLY A 252 11.00 5.12 -8.26
CA GLY A 252 10.69 3.88 -8.97
C GLY A 252 9.37 3.28 -8.52
N ILE A 253 8.53 2.84 -9.47
CA ILE A 253 7.30 2.10 -9.20
C ILE A 253 7.29 0.80 -10.02
N PHE A 254 7.24 -0.34 -9.33
CA PHE A 254 7.24 -1.65 -9.97
C PHE A 254 6.19 -2.60 -9.39
N GLY A 255 5.69 -3.49 -10.24
CA GLY A 255 4.55 -4.36 -9.96
C GLY A 255 4.87 -5.67 -9.23
N ALA A 256 6.10 -5.94 -8.80
CA ALA A 256 6.45 -7.22 -8.15
C ALA A 256 6.50 -7.12 -6.62
N HIS A 257 5.91 -8.09 -5.89
CA HIS A 257 6.08 -8.16 -4.43
C HIS A 257 7.54 -8.24 -3.98
N ALA A 258 7.90 -7.43 -2.98
CA ALA A 258 9.20 -7.44 -2.30
C ALA A 258 9.26 -8.54 -1.22
N THR A 259 9.16 -9.78 -1.70
CA THR A 259 9.17 -11.02 -0.91
C THR A 259 10.34 -11.94 -1.32
N THR A 260 11.47 -11.36 -1.73
CA THR A 260 12.68 -12.17 -2.02
C THR A 260 13.27 -12.74 -0.73
N ILE A 261 13.13 -12.00 0.37
CA ILE A 261 13.55 -12.40 1.70
C ILE A 261 12.36 -13.00 2.46
N GLY A 262 12.44 -14.30 2.74
CA GLY A 262 11.36 -15.09 3.34
C GLY A 262 11.40 -15.18 4.86
N THR A 263 10.61 -16.12 5.39
CA THR A 263 10.37 -16.34 6.83
C THR A 263 11.60 -16.84 7.62
N TRP A 264 12.65 -17.25 6.94
CA TRP A 264 13.92 -17.68 7.53
C TRP A 264 14.75 -16.52 8.07
N ASN A 265 14.49 -15.29 7.61
CA ASN A 265 15.30 -14.12 7.90
C ASN A 265 14.98 -13.54 9.28
N ASP A 266 16.01 -13.15 10.03
CA ASP A 266 15.94 -12.46 11.31
C ASP A 266 16.63 -11.08 11.30
N ALA A 267 16.98 -10.56 10.12
CA ALA A 267 17.67 -9.29 9.94
C ALA A 267 16.80 -8.26 9.22
N TYR A 268 16.83 -6.99 9.64
CA TYR A 268 16.19 -5.92 8.86
C TYR A 268 16.79 -5.84 7.46
N SER A 269 15.92 -5.64 6.46
CA SER A 269 16.31 -5.42 5.08
C SER A 269 15.22 -4.70 4.30
N ALA A 270 15.63 -3.78 3.42
CA ALA A 270 14.75 -3.13 2.46
C ALA A 270 14.41 -4.01 1.23
N ASP A 271 14.82 -5.29 1.21
CA ASP A 271 14.61 -6.25 0.11
C ASP A 271 15.15 -5.71 -1.24
N TYR A 272 14.70 -6.24 -2.38
CA TYR A 272 15.15 -5.76 -3.69
C TYR A 272 14.91 -4.26 -3.92
N PRO A 273 13.84 -3.61 -3.38
CA PRO A 273 13.69 -2.16 -3.49
C PRO A 273 14.85 -1.40 -2.85
N GLY A 274 15.38 -1.87 -1.73
CA GLY A 274 16.56 -1.27 -1.10
C GLY A 274 17.81 -1.34 -1.97
N TYR A 275 18.04 -2.47 -2.64
CA TYR A 275 19.14 -2.62 -3.60
C TYR A 275 18.97 -1.71 -4.82
N PHE A 276 17.75 -1.60 -5.35
CA PHE A 276 17.43 -0.65 -6.42
C PHE A 276 17.77 0.78 -6.03
N GLN A 277 17.30 1.21 -4.85
CA GLN A 277 17.54 2.56 -4.36
C GLN A 277 19.04 2.84 -4.18
N ARG A 278 19.77 1.94 -3.52
CA ARG A 278 21.22 2.10 -3.28
C ARG A 278 22.03 2.10 -4.58
N SER A 279 21.66 1.29 -5.56
CA SER A 279 22.36 1.24 -6.87
C SER A 279 22.14 2.50 -7.71
N LEU A 280 20.99 3.17 -7.56
CA LEU A 280 20.79 4.51 -8.13
C LEU A 280 21.55 5.58 -7.33
N GLU A 281 21.50 5.50 -5.99
CA GLU A 281 22.17 6.46 -5.08
C GLU A 281 23.71 6.40 -5.14
N SER A 282 24.30 5.33 -5.68
CA SER A 282 25.75 5.19 -5.85
C SER A 282 26.30 5.88 -7.10
N ASP A 283 25.47 6.56 -7.87
CA ASP A 283 25.83 7.22 -9.14
C ASP A 283 25.38 8.70 -9.13
N THR A 284 24.60 9.15 -10.11
CA THR A 284 24.20 10.55 -10.30
C THR A 284 22.88 10.94 -9.60
N ILE A 285 22.32 10.08 -8.76
CA ILE A 285 21.03 10.28 -8.11
C ILE A 285 21.26 10.48 -6.61
N ASP A 286 20.82 11.59 -6.04
CA ASP A 286 21.02 11.89 -4.62
C ASP A 286 19.98 11.21 -3.72
N LEU A 287 18.77 10.97 -4.25
CA LEU A 287 17.69 10.32 -3.52
C LEU A 287 16.89 9.38 -4.43
N ALA A 288 16.84 8.10 -4.09
CA ALA A 288 15.99 7.14 -4.79
C ALA A 288 14.88 6.63 -3.86
N LEU A 289 13.62 6.81 -4.25
CA LEU A 289 12.46 6.26 -3.56
C LEU A 289 11.89 5.11 -4.35
N PHE A 290 11.20 4.21 -3.66
CA PHE A 290 10.49 3.12 -4.32
C PHE A 290 9.07 3.03 -3.77
N PHE A 291 8.09 2.91 -4.66
CA PHE A 291 6.71 2.61 -4.31
C PHE A 291 6.33 1.26 -4.89
N ALA A 292 5.72 0.42 -4.06
CA ALA A 292 5.07 -0.77 -4.56
C ALA A 292 3.89 -0.38 -5.48
N GLY A 293 3.95 -0.89 -6.72
CA GLY A 293 2.92 -0.68 -7.71
C GLY A 293 1.72 -1.60 -7.49
N THR A 294 1.23 -2.19 -8.57
CA THR A 294 0.10 -3.15 -8.55
C THR A 294 0.59 -4.56 -8.24
N VAL A 295 1.02 -4.77 -6.99
CA VAL A 295 1.71 -5.99 -6.56
C VAL A 295 0.75 -7.16 -6.31
N GLY A 296 -0.54 -6.91 -6.07
CA GLY A 296 -1.52 -7.87 -5.51
C GLY A 296 -1.69 -9.21 -6.23
N SER A 297 -1.19 -9.39 -7.45
CA SER A 297 -1.21 -10.68 -8.17
C SER A 297 0.15 -11.10 -8.74
N HIS A 298 1.20 -10.35 -8.42
CA HIS A 298 2.53 -10.52 -8.97
C HIS A 298 3.55 -10.88 -7.89
N SER A 299 4.56 -11.62 -8.30
CA SER A 299 5.75 -11.90 -7.50
C SER A 299 6.98 -11.59 -8.33
N ASN A 300 8.11 -11.43 -7.66
CA ASN A 300 9.38 -11.22 -8.33
C ASN A 300 9.88 -12.50 -9.04
N LYS A 301 10.68 -12.29 -10.08
CA LYS A 301 11.50 -13.29 -10.77
C LYS A 301 12.94 -12.78 -10.78
N GLY A 302 13.92 -13.66 -10.62
CA GLY A 302 15.32 -13.27 -10.55
C GLY A 302 16.23 -14.45 -10.30
N ILE A 303 17.54 -14.22 -10.41
CA ILE A 303 18.59 -15.22 -10.26
C ILE A 303 19.18 -15.14 -8.85
N GLY A 304 19.65 -16.27 -8.33
CA GLY A 304 20.25 -16.38 -7.01
C GLY A 304 19.23 -16.71 -5.91
N GLU A 305 19.73 -16.76 -4.68
CA GLU A 305 18.96 -17.15 -3.50
C GLU A 305 19.09 -16.10 -2.40
N LYS A 306 18.09 -16.03 -1.50
CA LYS A 306 18.10 -15.15 -0.33
C LYS A 306 18.44 -13.69 -0.71
N PHE A 307 19.39 -13.07 0.01
CA PHE A 307 19.83 -11.69 -0.25
C PHE A 307 20.47 -11.51 -1.63
N ASN A 308 21.14 -12.52 -2.19
CA ASN A 308 21.73 -12.42 -3.53
C ASN A 308 20.65 -12.28 -4.60
N LYS A 309 19.50 -12.93 -4.40
CA LYS A 309 18.33 -12.75 -5.27
C LYS A 309 17.77 -11.33 -5.19
N ALA A 310 17.64 -10.81 -3.97
CA ALA A 310 17.21 -9.44 -3.72
C ALA A 310 18.12 -8.43 -4.42
N GLN A 311 19.44 -8.63 -4.29
CA GLN A 311 20.46 -7.84 -4.93
C GLN A 311 20.35 -7.88 -6.45
N TYR A 312 20.32 -9.09 -7.04
CA TYR A 312 20.20 -9.26 -8.48
C TYR A 312 19.00 -8.49 -9.04
N ILE A 313 17.81 -8.64 -8.43
CA ILE A 313 16.60 -7.98 -8.90
C ILE A 313 16.73 -6.46 -8.78
N GLY A 314 17.17 -5.97 -7.62
CA GLY A 314 17.29 -4.53 -7.37
C GLY A 314 18.28 -3.84 -8.29
N GLU A 315 19.47 -4.43 -8.48
CA GLU A 315 20.51 -3.90 -9.37
C GLU A 315 20.09 -3.97 -10.84
N THR A 316 19.46 -5.07 -11.29
CA THR A 316 18.94 -5.17 -12.66
C THR A 316 17.86 -4.12 -12.95
N LEU A 317 16.97 -3.86 -11.99
CA LEU A 317 15.99 -2.76 -12.09
C LEU A 317 16.69 -1.40 -12.15
N ALA A 318 17.74 -1.19 -11.35
CA ALA A 318 18.49 0.06 -11.34
C ALA A 318 19.23 0.31 -12.66
N ASP A 319 19.81 -0.72 -13.28
CA ASP A 319 20.45 -0.61 -14.59
C ASP A 319 19.45 -0.28 -15.70
N SER A 320 18.28 -0.93 -15.66
CA SER A 320 17.15 -0.60 -16.55
C SER A 320 16.72 0.86 -16.34
N ALA A 321 16.68 1.31 -15.08
CA ALA A 321 16.31 2.67 -14.76
C ALA A 321 17.33 3.70 -15.23
N LYS A 322 18.64 3.46 -15.03
CA LYS A 322 19.73 4.31 -15.52
C LYS A 322 19.65 4.51 -17.03
N THR A 323 19.29 3.47 -17.77
CA THR A 323 19.07 3.54 -19.24
C THR A 323 17.96 4.55 -19.56
N LEU A 324 16.80 4.44 -18.92
CA LEU A 324 15.67 5.35 -19.14
C LEU A 324 15.97 6.79 -18.68
N ILE A 325 16.64 6.97 -17.54
CA ILE A 325 16.95 8.29 -16.98
C ILE A 325 17.82 9.12 -17.94
N ARG A 326 18.72 8.48 -18.71
CA ARG A 326 19.59 9.16 -19.68
C ARG A 326 18.84 9.77 -20.86
N THR A 327 17.64 9.29 -21.15
CA THR A 327 16.81 9.76 -22.27
C THR A 327 15.64 10.64 -21.84
N MET A 328 15.53 10.94 -20.54
CA MET A 328 14.43 11.76 -19.99
C MET A 328 14.55 13.22 -20.45
N VAL A 329 13.42 13.77 -20.90
CA VAL A 329 13.27 15.19 -21.20
C VAL A 329 12.54 15.86 -20.04
N TYR A 330 13.09 16.96 -19.53
CA TYR A 330 12.63 17.59 -18.30
C TYR A 330 11.88 18.89 -18.57
N ASP A 331 10.68 19.00 -17.99
CA ASP A 331 9.86 20.21 -18.00
C ASP A 331 10.13 21.04 -16.75
N SER A 332 10.27 22.36 -16.89
CA SER A 332 10.35 23.30 -15.75
C SER A 332 9.01 23.97 -15.41
N VAL A 333 8.07 23.97 -16.35
CA VAL A 333 6.71 24.50 -16.15
C VAL A 333 5.75 23.33 -16.09
N ILE A 334 5.04 23.25 -14.99
CA ILE A 334 4.21 22.09 -14.67
C ILE A 334 2.77 22.51 -14.49
N SER A 335 1.85 21.74 -15.06
CA SER A 335 0.43 21.78 -14.71
C SER A 335 0.13 20.65 -13.73
N MET A 336 -0.40 21.01 -12.56
CA MET A 336 -0.69 20.09 -11.48
C MET A 336 -2.17 20.14 -11.08
N THR A 337 -2.80 18.97 -11.07
CA THR A 337 -4.20 18.79 -10.64
C THR A 337 -4.26 17.65 -9.63
N ARG A 338 -4.85 17.88 -8.45
CA ARG A 338 -5.04 16.82 -7.44
C ARG A 338 -6.51 16.61 -7.15
N ILE A 339 -6.89 15.35 -6.97
CA ILE A 339 -8.21 14.93 -6.51
C ILE A 339 -8.01 14.01 -5.29
N THR A 340 -8.82 14.21 -4.26
CA THR A 340 -8.87 13.30 -3.11
C THR A 340 -10.31 13.10 -2.73
N SER A 341 -10.76 11.86 -2.80
CA SER A 341 -12.12 11.49 -2.44
C SER A 341 -12.11 10.48 -1.31
N GLU A 342 -13.13 10.55 -0.47
CA GLU A 342 -13.35 9.59 0.59
C GLU A 342 -14.20 8.43 0.08
N LEU A 343 -13.71 7.22 0.29
CA LEU A 343 -14.29 5.95 -0.11
C LEU A 343 -15.15 5.38 1.03
N GLU A 344 -16.36 4.93 0.70
CA GLU A 344 -17.09 3.98 1.56
C GLU A 344 -16.92 2.56 1.04
N ILE A 345 -16.75 1.62 1.97
CA ILE A 345 -16.46 0.21 1.69
C ILE A 345 -17.63 -0.69 2.11
N PRO A 346 -17.79 -1.87 1.48
CA PRO A 346 -18.73 -2.88 1.93
C PRO A 346 -18.49 -3.31 3.38
N LYS A 347 -19.50 -3.94 3.99
CA LYS A 347 -19.30 -4.65 5.27
C LYS A 347 -18.27 -5.77 5.06
N LEU A 348 -17.47 -6.04 6.10
CA LEU A 348 -16.49 -7.13 6.05
C LEU A 348 -17.12 -8.46 5.67
N GLN A 349 -16.50 -9.11 4.71
CA GLN A 349 -16.79 -10.43 4.17
C GLN A 349 -15.62 -11.41 4.34
N ALA A 350 -14.83 -11.23 5.40
CA ALA A 350 -13.66 -12.04 5.71
C ALA A 350 -13.98 -13.28 6.58
N PHE A 351 -12.97 -14.13 6.77
CA PHE A 351 -12.99 -15.36 7.59
C PHE A 351 -14.06 -16.36 7.10
N TYR A 352 -13.79 -16.95 5.93
CA TYR A 352 -14.67 -17.90 5.27
C TYR A 352 -14.76 -19.24 6.02
N ILE A 353 -15.97 -19.79 6.09
CA ILE A 353 -16.25 -21.15 6.57
C ILE A 353 -16.49 -22.06 5.36
N THR A 354 -17.24 -21.56 4.37
CA THR A 354 -17.42 -22.14 3.03
C THR A 354 -17.44 -20.99 2.00
N ASP A 355 -17.65 -21.30 0.72
CA ASP A 355 -17.79 -20.28 -0.33
C ASP A 355 -19.01 -19.36 -0.12
N GLN A 356 -20.04 -19.87 0.54
CA GLN A 356 -21.30 -19.17 0.76
C GLN A 356 -21.46 -18.66 2.19
N LEU A 357 -20.63 -19.13 3.14
CA LEU A 357 -20.76 -18.84 4.56
C LEU A 357 -19.45 -18.32 5.15
N ARG A 358 -19.55 -17.28 5.98
CA ARG A 358 -18.41 -16.61 6.61
C ARG A 358 -18.76 -16.16 8.02
N VAL A 359 -17.76 -15.73 8.77
CA VAL A 359 -17.99 -15.06 10.05
C VAL A 359 -18.77 -13.76 9.83
N SER A 360 -19.71 -13.47 10.74
CA SER A 360 -20.58 -12.32 10.64
C SER A 360 -19.77 -11.01 10.72
N PRO A 361 -20.17 -9.96 9.98
CA PRO A 361 -19.42 -8.69 9.96
C PRO A 361 -19.20 -8.09 11.37
N PHE A 362 -20.13 -8.34 12.29
CA PHE A 362 -20.04 -7.88 13.68
C PHE A 362 -18.84 -8.51 14.42
N ILE A 363 -18.60 -9.80 14.26
CA ILE A 363 -17.47 -10.49 14.89
C ILE A 363 -16.19 -10.15 14.12
N SER A 364 -16.21 -10.20 12.79
CA SER A 364 -15.05 -9.91 11.94
C SER A 364 -14.48 -8.51 12.22
N LYS A 365 -15.35 -7.51 12.44
CA LYS A 365 -14.91 -6.15 12.79
C LYS A 365 -14.10 -6.12 14.10
N LYS A 366 -14.47 -6.91 15.10
CA LYS A 366 -13.74 -6.96 16.40
C LYS A 366 -12.35 -7.60 16.29
N LEU A 367 -12.09 -8.36 15.22
CA LEU A 367 -10.78 -8.98 14.99
C LEU A 367 -9.80 -8.06 14.26
N MET A 368 -10.33 -7.06 13.55
CA MET A 368 -9.58 -6.08 12.78
C MET A 368 -9.35 -4.81 13.58
N ALA A 369 -8.36 -4.02 13.18
CA ALA A 369 -8.21 -2.67 13.68
C ALA A 369 -9.34 -1.78 13.11
N ASP A 370 -9.82 -0.83 13.91
CA ASP A 370 -10.71 0.21 13.41
C ASP A 370 -9.97 1.07 12.38
N MET A 371 -10.70 1.49 11.34
CA MET A 371 -10.19 2.35 10.29
C MET A 371 -10.94 3.68 10.27
N GLY A 372 -10.20 4.77 10.04
CA GLY A 372 -10.73 6.10 9.82
C GLY A 372 -11.29 6.28 8.41
N PRO A 373 -11.55 7.54 8.00
CA PRO A 373 -11.95 7.86 6.63
C PRO A 373 -10.94 7.36 5.60
N ILE A 374 -11.40 6.64 4.57
CA ILE A 374 -10.53 6.00 3.59
C ILE A 374 -10.38 6.89 2.37
N TYR A 375 -9.15 7.17 1.94
CA TYR A 375 -8.92 8.06 0.80
C TYR A 375 -8.45 7.33 -0.46
N LEU A 376 -9.07 7.69 -1.59
CA LEU A 376 -8.54 7.46 -2.93
C LEU A 376 -7.99 8.79 -3.46
N GLN A 377 -6.71 8.82 -3.83
CA GLN A 377 -6.03 10.05 -4.25
C GLN A 377 -5.54 9.91 -5.69
N GLY A 378 -5.72 10.98 -6.47
CA GLY A 378 -5.26 11.10 -7.84
C GLY A 378 -4.49 12.40 -8.04
N LEU A 379 -3.40 12.34 -8.79
CA LEU A 379 -2.61 13.49 -9.21
C LEU A 379 -2.38 13.43 -10.73
N LYS A 380 -2.54 14.56 -11.40
CA LYS A 380 -1.99 14.79 -12.74
C LYS A 380 -0.84 15.77 -12.64
N LEU A 381 0.28 15.42 -13.25
CA LEU A 381 1.46 16.27 -13.38
C LEU A 381 1.92 16.23 -14.85
N ASN A 382 1.60 17.28 -15.61
CA ASN A 382 1.69 17.27 -17.08
C ASN A 382 0.99 16.03 -17.69
N ASN A 383 1.77 15.09 -18.24
CA ASN A 383 1.28 13.85 -18.85
C ASN A 383 1.33 12.63 -17.90
N LEU A 384 1.76 12.78 -16.66
CA LEU A 384 1.72 11.71 -15.65
C LEU A 384 0.37 11.71 -14.94
N ILE A 385 -0.25 10.54 -14.84
CA ILE A 385 -1.37 10.25 -13.95
C ILE A 385 -0.91 9.33 -12.81
N TRP A 386 -0.97 9.81 -11.58
CA TRP A 386 -0.66 9.01 -10.39
C TRP A 386 -1.91 8.75 -9.57
N LEU A 387 -2.30 7.47 -9.44
CA LEU A 387 -3.33 7.02 -8.50
C LEU A 387 -2.70 6.32 -7.30
N ALA A 388 -3.02 6.78 -6.11
CA ALA A 388 -2.54 6.22 -4.84
C ALA A 388 -3.70 5.59 -4.06
N MET A 389 -3.58 4.30 -3.82
CA MET A 389 -4.67 3.44 -3.37
C MET A 389 -4.36 2.81 -1.99
N PRO A 390 -5.34 2.72 -1.08
CA PRO A 390 -5.15 2.15 0.25
C PRO A 390 -5.31 0.62 0.26
N TYR A 391 -4.85 -0.07 -0.80
CA TYR A 391 -5.06 -1.50 -0.99
C TYR A 391 -4.03 -2.12 -1.94
N GLU A 392 -3.91 -3.45 -1.91
CA GLU A 392 -3.05 -4.21 -2.83
C GLU A 392 -3.78 -4.52 -4.13
N LEU A 393 -3.59 -3.66 -5.13
CA LEU A 393 -4.20 -3.88 -6.44
C LEU A 393 -3.48 -5.00 -7.20
N SER A 394 -4.24 -5.97 -7.69
CA SER A 394 -3.77 -6.97 -8.65
C SER A 394 -3.17 -6.29 -9.88
N GLY A 395 -1.94 -6.66 -10.24
CA GLY A 395 -1.32 -6.07 -11.41
C GLY A 395 -1.95 -6.47 -12.71
N GLU A 396 -2.56 -7.66 -12.80
CA GLU A 396 -3.40 -7.97 -13.96
C GLU A 396 -4.54 -6.96 -14.12
N TYR A 397 -5.13 -6.53 -13.01
CA TYR A 397 -6.28 -5.64 -13.02
C TYR A 397 -5.92 -4.20 -13.39
N GLY A 398 -4.74 -3.75 -12.94
CA GLY A 398 -4.21 -2.43 -13.26
C GLY A 398 -3.81 -2.25 -14.72
N ILE A 399 -3.58 -3.32 -15.49
CA ILE A 399 -3.11 -3.21 -16.89
C ILE A 399 -4.13 -2.49 -17.76
N ASP A 400 -5.43 -2.76 -17.58
CA ASP A 400 -6.46 -2.19 -18.45
C ASP A 400 -6.48 -0.65 -18.36
N LEU A 401 -6.45 -0.12 -17.14
CA LEU A 401 -6.37 1.32 -16.93
C LEU A 401 -5.03 1.91 -17.41
N LYS A 402 -3.90 1.24 -17.16
CA LYS A 402 -2.59 1.71 -17.63
C LYS A 402 -2.53 1.78 -19.16
N ASN A 403 -3.11 0.80 -19.85
CA ASN A 403 -3.16 0.75 -21.31
C ASN A 403 -4.09 1.82 -21.87
N ALA A 404 -5.27 2.02 -21.27
CA ALA A 404 -6.20 3.08 -21.68
C ALA A 404 -5.57 4.47 -21.55
N LEU A 405 -4.87 4.73 -20.44
CA LEU A 405 -4.12 5.98 -20.24
C LEU A 405 -3.02 6.18 -21.28
N GLU A 406 -2.28 5.12 -21.60
CA GLU A 406 -1.20 5.18 -22.59
C GLU A 406 -1.72 5.44 -24.01
N LEU A 407 -2.86 4.88 -24.39
CA LEU A 407 -3.51 5.16 -25.68
C LEU A 407 -3.87 6.65 -25.82
N GLU A 408 -4.16 7.32 -24.70
CA GLU A 408 -4.42 8.76 -24.64
C GLU A 408 -3.16 9.62 -24.44
N GLY A 409 -1.96 9.02 -24.51
CA GLY A 409 -0.68 9.71 -24.41
C GLY A 409 -0.20 10.00 -22.98
N TYR A 410 -0.81 9.38 -21.97
CA TYR A 410 -0.41 9.53 -20.58
C TYR A 410 0.51 8.40 -20.10
N THR A 411 1.47 8.74 -19.25
CA THR A 411 2.13 7.75 -18.39
C THR A 411 1.35 7.59 -17.10
N SER A 412 1.53 6.46 -16.42
CA SER A 412 0.71 6.15 -15.24
C SER A 412 1.52 5.52 -14.11
N ALA A 413 1.32 6.04 -12.90
CA ALA A 413 1.77 5.45 -11.64
C ALA A 413 0.55 4.96 -10.85
N LEU A 414 0.42 3.65 -10.69
CA LEU A 414 -0.61 3.04 -9.85
C LEU A 414 0.09 2.45 -8.64
N THR A 415 -0.02 3.12 -7.47
CA THR A 415 0.69 2.71 -6.24
C THR A 415 -0.27 2.20 -5.18
N SER A 416 0.13 1.10 -4.55
CA SER A 416 -0.57 0.51 -3.41
C SER A 416 -0.12 1.16 -2.10
N PHE A 417 -0.81 0.86 -1.00
CA PHE A 417 -0.44 1.22 0.39
C PHE A 417 -0.47 2.71 0.74
N ASN A 418 -1.49 3.43 0.28
CA ASN A 418 -1.66 4.87 0.55
C ASN A 418 -2.15 5.20 1.97
N GLY A 419 -1.36 4.81 2.96
CA GLY A 419 -1.52 5.18 4.37
C GLY A 419 -2.64 4.45 5.10
N GLN A 420 -3.31 3.52 4.42
CA GLN A 420 -4.34 2.61 4.90
C GLN A 420 -4.24 1.30 4.10
N TYR A 421 -4.92 0.25 4.57
CA TYR A 421 -4.83 -1.07 3.94
C TYR A 421 -6.15 -1.84 4.00
N LEU A 422 -6.76 -2.07 2.84
CA LEU A 422 -8.02 -2.82 2.67
C LEU A 422 -7.83 -4.26 2.19
N GLY A 423 -6.62 -4.82 2.32
CA GLY A 423 -6.34 -6.15 1.82
C GLY A 423 -6.11 -6.18 0.30
N TYR A 424 -6.35 -7.34 -0.29
CA TYR A 424 -6.07 -7.64 -1.68
C TYR A 424 -7.28 -7.38 -2.58
N ILE A 425 -7.05 -6.70 -3.69
CA ILE A 425 -8.06 -6.35 -4.69
C ILE A 425 -7.72 -7.08 -5.99
N VAL A 426 -8.41 -8.19 -6.22
CA VAL A 426 -8.24 -9.04 -7.41
C VAL A 426 -9.48 -8.95 -8.31
N PRO A 427 -9.35 -9.23 -9.61
CA PRO A 427 -10.51 -9.40 -10.50
C PRO A 427 -11.54 -10.36 -9.92
N GLN A 428 -12.83 -10.03 -10.06
CA GLN A 428 -13.93 -10.86 -9.53
C GLN A 428 -13.85 -12.33 -9.98
N LYS A 429 -13.38 -12.58 -11.21
CA LYS A 429 -13.16 -13.95 -11.74
C LYS A 429 -12.26 -14.84 -10.87
N TYR A 430 -11.40 -14.25 -10.03
CA TYR A 430 -10.53 -14.99 -9.11
C TYR A 430 -11.08 -15.12 -7.69
N TYR A 431 -12.25 -14.55 -7.40
CA TYR A 431 -12.79 -14.51 -6.04
C TYR A 431 -12.94 -15.90 -5.39
N TYR A 432 -13.32 -16.91 -6.16
CA TYR A 432 -13.48 -18.28 -5.67
C TYR A 432 -12.23 -19.15 -5.82
N PHE A 433 -11.10 -18.60 -6.28
CA PHE A 433 -9.85 -19.37 -6.34
C PHE A 433 -9.37 -19.64 -4.92
N ASP A 434 -8.87 -20.84 -4.64
CA ASP A 434 -8.30 -21.17 -3.34
C ASP A 434 -6.84 -20.71 -3.26
N SER A 435 -6.65 -19.39 -3.30
CA SER A 435 -5.32 -18.77 -3.14
C SER A 435 -5.34 -17.71 -2.04
N TYR A 436 -4.13 -17.34 -1.58
CA TYR A 436 -3.93 -16.44 -0.45
C TYR A 436 -4.66 -15.10 -0.62
N GLU A 437 -4.61 -14.52 -1.82
CA GLU A 437 -5.12 -13.20 -2.15
C GLU A 437 -6.66 -13.11 -2.07
N PRO A 438 -7.43 -13.91 -2.84
CA PRO A 438 -8.89 -13.89 -2.75
C PRO A 438 -9.43 -14.46 -1.44
N ARG A 439 -8.82 -15.51 -0.85
CA ARG A 439 -9.41 -16.21 0.31
C ARG A 439 -9.03 -15.65 1.66
N LEU A 440 -7.73 -15.45 1.90
CA LEU A 440 -7.27 -15.02 3.22
C LEU A 440 -7.27 -13.49 3.33
N MET A 441 -6.97 -12.80 2.24
CA MET A 441 -6.78 -11.34 2.24
C MET A 441 -7.85 -10.56 1.44
N GLY A 442 -8.83 -11.23 0.84
CA GLY A 442 -9.97 -10.63 0.17
C GLY A 442 -11.10 -10.34 1.16
N TRP A 443 -11.12 -9.15 1.76
CA TRP A 443 -11.95 -8.91 2.94
C TRP A 443 -13.35 -8.37 2.69
N TYR A 444 -13.67 -7.94 1.47
CA TYR A 444 -14.88 -7.16 1.19
C TYR A 444 -15.82 -7.80 0.17
N GLY A 445 -15.54 -9.05 -0.19
CA GLY A 445 -16.39 -9.86 -1.06
C GLY A 445 -16.14 -9.66 -2.56
N PRO A 446 -16.98 -10.28 -3.41
CA PRO A 446 -16.68 -10.50 -4.82
C PRO A 446 -16.70 -9.22 -5.66
N SER A 447 -17.50 -8.22 -5.27
CA SER A 447 -17.70 -6.99 -6.04
C SER A 447 -16.70 -5.88 -5.72
N MET A 448 -15.84 -6.05 -4.70
CA MET A 448 -14.89 -5.01 -4.28
C MET A 448 -13.90 -4.64 -5.39
N GLY A 449 -13.47 -5.64 -6.16
CA GLY A 449 -12.55 -5.46 -7.29
C GLY A 449 -13.10 -4.48 -8.33
N ASP A 450 -14.26 -4.82 -8.89
CA ASP A 450 -14.86 -4.05 -9.99
C ASP A 450 -15.30 -2.67 -9.52
N TYR A 451 -15.84 -2.59 -8.30
CA TYR A 451 -16.16 -1.32 -7.65
C TYR A 451 -14.95 -0.38 -7.62
N LEU A 452 -13.82 -0.82 -7.06
CA LEU A 452 -12.63 0.02 -6.93
C LEU A 452 -12.02 0.39 -8.28
N MET A 453 -12.05 -0.52 -9.25
CA MET A 453 -11.58 -0.23 -10.60
C MET A 453 -12.45 0.82 -11.29
N GLU A 454 -13.78 0.76 -11.16
CA GLU A 454 -14.65 1.81 -11.67
C GLU A 454 -14.28 3.18 -11.10
N LEU A 455 -14.01 3.26 -9.79
CA LEU A 455 -13.58 4.51 -9.17
C LEU A 455 -12.23 4.99 -9.71
N ASN A 456 -11.27 4.08 -9.95
CA ASN A 456 -9.98 4.41 -10.56
C ASN A 456 -10.13 4.94 -11.99
N PHE A 457 -11.02 4.35 -12.79
CA PHE A 457 -11.38 4.85 -14.13
C PHE A 457 -12.05 6.22 -14.04
N LYS A 458 -13.04 6.40 -13.16
CA LYS A 458 -13.72 7.70 -12.97
C LYS A 458 -12.72 8.79 -12.58
N LEU A 459 -11.82 8.51 -11.65
CA LEU A 459 -10.77 9.43 -11.21
C LEU A 459 -9.81 9.80 -12.35
N SER A 460 -9.39 8.81 -13.14
CA SER A 460 -8.52 9.03 -14.31
C SER A 460 -9.21 9.82 -15.41
N ASN A 461 -10.49 9.52 -15.70
CA ASN A 461 -11.32 10.26 -16.64
C ASN A 461 -11.41 11.74 -16.25
N THR A 462 -11.61 12.04 -14.96
CA THR A 462 -11.61 13.43 -14.49
C THR A 462 -10.25 14.11 -14.67
N LEU A 463 -9.15 13.46 -14.26
CA LEU A 463 -7.81 14.06 -14.36
C LEU A 463 -7.40 14.32 -15.83
N THR A 464 -7.81 13.44 -16.73
CA THR A 464 -7.45 13.51 -18.15
C THR A 464 -8.43 14.31 -18.99
N ASN A 465 -9.66 14.52 -18.49
CA ASN A 465 -10.81 14.98 -19.27
C ASN A 465 -11.05 14.09 -20.52
N LYS A 466 -10.86 12.78 -20.36
CA LYS A 466 -11.05 11.75 -21.39
C LYS A 466 -12.01 10.67 -20.91
N ARG A 467 -12.55 9.89 -21.85
CA ARG A 467 -13.30 8.66 -21.56
C ARG A 467 -12.41 7.49 -21.92
N LEU A 468 -11.75 6.94 -20.89
CA LEU A 468 -10.85 5.80 -20.97
C LEU A 468 -11.58 4.46 -21.08
#